data_AF-A0AAJ2KN72-F1
#
_entry.id   AF-A0AAJ2KN72-F1
#
_cell.length_a   1.000
_cell.length_b   1.000
_cell.length_c   1.000
_cell.angle_alpha   90.00
_cell.angle_beta   90.00
_cell.angle_gamma   90.00
#
_symmetry.space_group_name_H-M   'P 1'
#
loop_
_entity.id
_entity.type
_entity.pdbx_description
1 polymer ?
#
loop_
_entity_poly.entity_id
_entity_poly.type
_entity_poly.pdbx_seq_one_letter_code
_entity_poly.pdbx_strand_id
1 'polypeptide(L)'
;MLSLKNGTIKVADDKIVLVIKKDDYEEFKKYQNVDKSGAIIDDKFYVGCTLNDQQLYITGSYPQEELGDNTIMNVKSVGKKGGKYFSRLEEMKNLLGFNDGKEEIMVKALSFHPTVQLLEEKNVKITELEAAEEQLKGKNEELEAAKKKAEEELRIKTQELQDQLDTAQQEKQDLEAEVEKLKAIDSTALQQQLEEKNAKITELEALDAVALQQKLTEKENEMTALKAQPDAAVTKLEGEKTTLTNKIKDLEAQLNNQPNAAQLKAKEDEINKLNDEVAQLKAAPNDTAAQLKAKENEIIALKDQVQQLQAAPNDTAAQLKAKKDETKDLQNRLTEAEEKNRKLEDKSKTTEQPKQGNGARYTATVGMGLAAGLIAFTALERTVKLEMLVMIGIAVASALVAGGITYAVLPSTQVDGAKAQEVNENGKKK
;
A
#
# COMPACT_ATOMS: atom_id res chain seq x y z
N MET A 1 17.28 -133.34 46.03
CA MET A 1 16.85 -134.74 46.27
C MET A 1 17.83 -135.38 47.25
N LEU A 2 17.50 -135.44 48.54
CA LEU A 2 18.41 -136.01 49.55
C LEU A 2 18.09 -137.49 49.79
N SER A 3 19.12 -138.33 49.75
CA SER A 3 19.07 -139.73 50.19
C SER A 3 19.86 -139.84 51.49
N LEU A 4 19.15 -139.89 52.62
CA LEU A 4 19.71 -140.29 53.91
C LEU A 4 20.33 -141.68 53.75
N LYS A 5 21.62 -141.80 54.08
CA LYS A 5 22.47 -142.82 53.45
C LYS A 5 22.19 -144.23 53.97
N ASN A 6 22.09 -144.40 55.28
CA ASN A 6 21.60 -145.63 55.93
C ASN A 6 20.91 -145.25 57.25
N GLY A 7 19.76 -145.88 57.53
CA GLY A 7 19.17 -145.93 58.87
C GLY A 7 18.83 -147.37 59.22
N THR A 8 18.58 -147.65 60.50
CA THR A 8 18.37 -149.02 60.96
C THR A 8 17.14 -149.08 61.85
N ILE A 9 16.19 -149.95 61.51
CA ILE A 9 15.01 -150.21 62.32
C ILE A 9 15.31 -151.40 63.22
N LYS A 10 14.99 -151.32 64.51
CA LYS A 10 15.09 -152.45 65.43
C LYS A 10 13.89 -152.53 66.37
N VAL A 11 13.69 -153.69 66.98
CA VAL A 11 12.81 -153.86 68.14
C VAL A 11 13.60 -153.52 69.40
N ALA A 12 13.01 -152.73 70.30
CA ALA A 12 13.58 -152.36 71.60
C ALA A 12 12.44 -152.02 72.58
N ASP A 13 12.52 -152.50 73.82
CA ASP A 13 11.63 -152.16 74.94
C ASP A 13 10.13 -152.07 74.59
N ASP A 14 9.58 -153.16 74.01
CA ASP A 14 8.17 -153.28 73.64
C ASP A 14 7.76 -152.46 72.41
N LYS A 15 8.73 -151.88 71.67
CA LYS A 15 8.51 -150.92 70.59
C LYS A 15 9.36 -151.23 69.37
N ILE A 16 9.06 -150.54 68.27
CA ILE A 16 9.93 -150.43 67.11
C ILE A 16 10.53 -149.03 67.10
N VAL A 17 11.84 -148.94 66.89
CA VAL A 17 12.57 -147.68 66.87
C VAL A 17 13.40 -147.56 65.58
N LEU A 18 13.53 -146.33 65.09
CA LEU A 18 14.42 -145.97 63.99
C LEU A 18 15.69 -145.38 64.60
N VAL A 19 16.81 -146.04 64.34
CA VAL A 19 18.16 -145.64 64.74
C VAL A 19 18.85 -145.01 63.53
N ILE A 20 19.37 -143.79 63.69
CA ILE A 20 20.23 -143.13 62.70
C ILE A 20 21.44 -142.51 63.39
N LYS A 21 22.50 -142.19 62.64
CA LYS A 21 23.66 -141.48 63.19
C LYS A 21 23.28 -140.07 63.61
N LYS A 22 24.00 -139.52 64.59
CA LYS A 22 23.79 -138.15 65.08
C LYS A 22 23.96 -137.08 64.00
N ASP A 23 24.93 -137.25 63.10
CA ASP A 23 25.13 -136.35 61.94
C ASP A 23 23.96 -136.42 60.95
N ASP A 24 23.49 -137.63 60.63
CA ASP A 24 22.31 -137.86 59.77
C ASP A 24 21.03 -137.31 60.43
N TYR A 25 20.94 -137.29 61.78
CA TYR A 25 19.82 -136.72 62.53
C TYR A 25 19.75 -135.18 62.45
N GLU A 26 20.87 -134.46 62.54
CA GLU A 26 20.85 -132.99 62.40
C GLU A 26 20.57 -132.55 60.95
N GLU A 27 20.77 -133.40 59.94
CA GLU A 27 20.19 -133.20 58.61
C GLU A 27 18.68 -133.51 58.59
N PHE A 28 18.26 -134.62 59.20
CA PHE A 28 16.86 -135.05 59.28
C PHE A 28 15.93 -134.04 59.99
N LYS A 29 16.45 -133.35 61.00
CA LYS A 29 15.75 -132.34 61.81
C LYS A 29 15.36 -131.09 61.02
N LYS A 30 16.10 -130.74 59.97
CA LYS A 30 15.79 -129.59 59.08
C LYS A 30 14.46 -129.73 58.33
N TYR A 31 13.88 -130.92 58.31
CA TYR A 31 12.60 -131.24 57.66
C TYR A 31 11.42 -131.30 58.64
N GLN A 32 11.62 -130.89 59.90
CA GLN A 32 10.52 -130.60 60.82
C GLN A 32 9.69 -129.41 60.28
N ASN A 33 8.36 -129.50 60.37
CA ASN A 33 7.52 -128.33 60.14
C ASN A 33 7.76 -127.33 61.27
N VAL A 34 8.41 -126.21 60.97
CA VAL A 34 8.61 -125.09 61.90
C VAL A 34 7.77 -123.88 61.50
N ASP A 35 7.38 -123.07 62.49
CA ASP A 35 6.66 -121.82 62.25
C ASP A 35 7.60 -120.65 61.93
N LYS A 36 7.04 -119.44 61.79
CA LYS A 36 7.81 -118.21 61.51
C LYS A 36 8.77 -117.79 62.63
N SER A 37 8.69 -118.42 63.82
CA SER A 37 9.64 -118.22 64.92
C SER A 37 10.71 -119.33 65.01
N GLY A 38 10.60 -120.36 64.18
CA GLY A 38 11.45 -121.56 64.25
C GLY A 38 10.93 -122.63 65.23
N ALA A 39 9.74 -122.47 65.81
CA ALA A 39 9.16 -123.44 66.74
C ALA A 39 8.52 -124.62 65.98
N ILE A 40 8.72 -125.84 66.48
CA ILE A 40 8.25 -127.09 65.84
C ILE A 40 6.73 -127.20 65.96
N ILE A 41 6.04 -127.24 64.81
CA ILE A 41 4.58 -127.35 64.69
C ILE A 41 4.10 -128.79 64.80
N ASP A 42 4.83 -129.74 64.21
CA ASP A 42 4.51 -131.17 64.28
C ASP A 42 5.73 -132.00 64.69
N ASP A 43 5.71 -132.53 65.92
CA ASP A 43 6.62 -133.57 66.38
C ASP A 43 6.24 -134.93 65.77
N LYS A 44 6.31 -135.00 64.44
CA LYS A 44 6.21 -136.24 63.67
C LYS A 44 7.13 -136.22 62.46
N PHE A 45 7.92 -137.29 62.32
CA PHE A 45 8.68 -137.52 61.11
C PHE A 45 7.92 -138.43 60.14
N TYR A 46 8.21 -138.29 58.84
CA TYR A 46 7.65 -139.11 57.77
C TYR A 46 8.80 -139.54 56.82
N VAL A 47 9.20 -140.82 56.90
CA VAL A 47 10.32 -141.38 56.12
C VAL A 47 9.78 -142.36 55.09
N GLY A 48 10.05 -142.11 53.81
CA GLY A 48 9.92 -143.13 52.76
C GLY A 48 11.18 -143.99 52.71
N CYS A 49 11.05 -145.30 52.91
CA CYS A 49 12.14 -146.27 52.81
C CYS A 49 11.79 -147.43 51.87
N THR A 50 12.72 -148.37 51.68
CA THR A 50 12.45 -149.62 50.96
C THR A 50 13.07 -150.80 51.67
N LEU A 51 12.32 -151.89 51.73
CA LEU A 51 12.67 -153.13 52.40
C LEU A 51 12.10 -154.29 51.57
N ASN A 52 12.96 -155.23 51.16
CA ASN A 52 12.60 -156.37 50.29
C ASN A 52 11.78 -155.92 49.07
N ASP A 53 12.28 -154.88 48.37
CA ASP A 53 11.68 -154.17 47.23
C ASP A 53 10.30 -153.53 47.45
N GLN A 54 9.75 -153.58 48.66
CA GLN A 54 8.51 -152.90 49.02
C GLN A 54 8.80 -151.49 49.54
N GLN A 55 8.16 -150.49 48.94
CA GLN A 55 8.19 -149.10 49.41
C GLN A 55 7.27 -148.95 50.63
N LEU A 56 7.89 -148.65 51.78
CA LEU A 56 7.24 -148.44 53.06
C LEU A 56 7.36 -146.97 53.49
N TYR A 57 6.39 -146.50 54.26
CA TYR A 57 6.39 -145.19 54.90
C TYR A 57 6.38 -145.38 56.41
N ILE A 58 7.38 -144.84 57.09
CA ILE A 58 7.54 -144.89 58.54
C ILE A 58 7.15 -143.54 59.10
N THR A 59 6.22 -143.54 60.05
CA THR A 59 5.83 -142.34 60.80
C THR A 59 6.23 -142.50 62.26
N GLY A 60 6.85 -141.49 62.86
CA GLY A 60 7.21 -141.51 64.28
C GLY A 60 7.07 -140.14 64.94
N SER A 61 7.84 -139.91 65.99
CA SER A 61 8.14 -138.58 66.55
C SER A 61 9.65 -138.44 66.75
N TYR A 62 10.11 -137.28 67.19
CA TYR A 62 11.51 -136.98 67.49
C TYR A 62 11.84 -136.98 69.02
N PRO A 63 11.32 -137.90 69.89
CA PRO A 63 11.86 -138.01 71.23
C PRO A 63 13.27 -138.59 71.11
N GLN A 64 14.24 -137.89 71.70
CA GLN A 64 15.66 -138.13 71.49
C GLN A 64 16.23 -138.99 72.62
N GLU A 65 16.48 -140.27 72.33
CA GLU A 65 17.31 -141.14 73.15
C GLU A 65 18.67 -141.31 72.43
N GLU A 66 19.76 -140.86 73.06
CA GLU A 66 21.11 -140.99 72.49
C GLU A 66 21.79 -142.27 72.99
N LEU A 67 22.32 -143.07 72.06
CA LEU A 67 23.01 -144.33 72.37
C LEU A 67 24.34 -144.39 71.59
N GLY A 68 25.36 -143.75 72.17
CA GLY A 68 26.64 -143.50 71.50
C GLY A 68 26.46 -142.52 70.34
N ASP A 69 27.06 -142.81 69.19
CA ASP A 69 27.00 -141.96 67.99
C ASP A 69 25.64 -141.98 67.27
N ASN A 70 24.63 -142.65 67.84
CA ASN A 70 23.31 -142.85 67.24
C ASN A 70 22.21 -142.16 68.04
N THR A 71 21.26 -141.59 67.31
CA THR A 71 19.97 -141.10 67.84
C THR A 71 18.89 -142.15 67.57
N ILE A 72 18.15 -142.50 68.61
CA ILE A 72 17.01 -143.43 68.57
C ILE A 72 15.71 -142.61 68.55
N MET A 73 14.80 -142.93 67.63
CA MET A 73 13.51 -142.26 67.48
C MET A 73 12.36 -143.28 67.45
N ASN A 74 11.28 -142.99 68.18
CA ASN A 74 10.14 -143.91 68.32
C ASN A 74 9.27 -143.96 67.04
N VAL A 75 9.04 -145.16 66.51
CA VAL A 75 8.13 -145.39 65.37
C VAL A 75 6.69 -145.57 65.88
N LYS A 76 5.77 -144.75 65.37
CA LYS A 76 4.34 -144.76 65.70
C LYS A 76 3.50 -145.60 64.73
N SER A 77 3.92 -145.69 63.47
CA SER A 77 3.30 -146.59 62.48
C SER A 77 4.24 -146.88 61.31
N VAL A 78 4.04 -148.03 60.67
CA VAL A 78 4.64 -148.38 59.37
C VAL A 78 3.51 -148.66 58.39
N GLY A 79 3.53 -148.03 57.22
CA GLY A 79 2.53 -148.21 56.18
C GLY A 79 3.11 -148.61 54.84
N LYS A 80 2.30 -149.22 53.98
CA LYS A 80 2.66 -149.47 52.57
C LYS A 80 2.30 -148.27 51.69
N LYS A 81 3.04 -148.08 50.60
CA LYS A 81 2.64 -147.22 49.48
C LYS A 81 1.21 -147.57 49.04
N GLY A 82 0.30 -146.60 49.13
CA GLY A 82 -1.15 -146.82 49.02
C GLY A 82 -1.95 -146.55 50.31
N GLY A 83 -1.30 -146.11 51.40
CA GLY A 83 -1.98 -145.46 52.53
C GLY A 83 -2.52 -146.38 53.63
N LYS A 84 -2.29 -147.70 53.55
CA LYS A 84 -2.56 -148.60 54.69
C LYS A 84 -1.40 -148.53 55.69
N TYR A 85 -1.63 -147.88 56.81
CA TYR A 85 -0.74 -147.82 57.97
C TYR A 85 -1.08 -148.91 58.99
N PHE A 86 -0.05 -149.41 59.67
CA PHE A 86 -0.14 -150.38 60.75
C PHE A 86 0.58 -149.80 61.97
N SER A 87 -0.09 -149.75 63.13
CA SER A 87 0.41 -149.11 64.36
C SER A 87 0.47 -150.05 65.56
N ARG A 88 -0.03 -151.29 65.44
CA ARG A 88 0.17 -152.32 66.47
C ARG A 88 1.55 -152.95 66.28
N LEU A 89 2.25 -153.23 67.39
CA LEU A 89 3.61 -153.78 67.38
C LEU A 89 3.73 -155.01 66.49
N GLU A 90 2.88 -156.02 66.69
CA GLU A 90 2.92 -157.26 65.92
C GLU A 90 2.58 -157.08 64.44
N GLU A 91 1.69 -156.15 64.10
CA GLU A 91 1.39 -155.83 62.69
C GLU A 91 2.60 -155.17 62.00
N MET A 92 3.31 -154.30 62.73
CA MET A 92 4.55 -153.67 62.25
C MET A 92 5.72 -154.67 62.18
N LYS A 93 5.89 -155.57 63.16
CA LYS A 93 6.89 -156.65 63.14
C LYS A 93 6.69 -157.57 61.94
N ASN A 94 5.46 -158.03 61.70
CA ASN A 94 5.12 -158.86 60.53
C ASN A 94 5.33 -158.12 59.20
N LEU A 95 5.07 -156.82 59.14
CA LEU A 95 5.29 -156.00 57.94
C LEU A 95 6.78 -155.79 57.62
N LEU A 96 7.63 -155.71 58.65
CA LEU A 96 9.08 -155.58 58.50
C LEU A 96 9.80 -156.93 58.37
N GLY A 97 9.21 -158.02 58.87
CA GLY A 97 9.82 -159.36 58.87
C GLY A 97 10.71 -159.64 60.08
N PHE A 98 10.42 -159.02 61.23
CA PHE A 98 11.01 -159.35 62.53
C PHE A 98 10.41 -160.66 63.06
N ASN A 99 10.85 -161.79 62.50
CA ASN A 99 10.46 -163.14 62.94
C ASN A 99 11.59 -163.77 63.75
N ASP A 100 11.23 -164.54 64.78
CA ASP A 100 12.05 -165.29 65.75
C ASP A 100 13.55 -165.43 65.39
N GLY A 101 14.35 -164.45 65.84
CA GLY A 101 15.80 -164.39 65.62
C GLY A 101 16.30 -163.20 64.77
N LYS A 102 15.41 -162.38 64.20
CA LYS A 102 15.76 -161.08 63.60
C LYS A 102 15.24 -159.93 64.45
N GLU A 103 16.16 -159.16 65.03
CA GLU A 103 15.86 -157.99 65.88
C GLU A 103 16.14 -156.64 65.19
N GLU A 104 16.94 -156.63 64.12
CA GLU A 104 17.44 -155.43 63.45
C GLU A 104 17.43 -155.54 61.92
N ILE A 105 17.06 -154.44 61.23
CA ILE A 105 16.93 -154.34 59.77
C ILE A 105 17.47 -152.98 59.30
N MET A 106 18.52 -152.99 58.47
CA MET A 106 18.96 -151.79 57.74
C MET A 106 17.92 -151.38 56.68
N VAL A 107 17.64 -150.09 56.60
CA VAL A 107 16.75 -149.49 55.58
C VAL A 107 17.42 -148.31 54.90
N LYS A 108 17.25 -148.25 53.57
CA LYS A 108 17.64 -147.08 52.78
C LYS A 108 16.47 -146.10 52.72
N ALA A 109 16.68 -144.89 53.22
CA ALA A 109 15.73 -143.79 53.10
C ALA A 109 15.84 -143.16 51.70
N LEU A 110 14.71 -143.02 51.00
CA LEU A 110 14.70 -142.67 49.57
C LEU A 110 14.27 -141.23 49.27
N SER A 111 13.37 -140.64 50.06
CA SER A 111 12.93 -139.25 49.89
C SER A 111 12.02 -138.76 51.03
N PHE A 112 11.97 -137.43 51.18
CA PHE A 112 10.97 -136.70 51.98
C PHE A 112 9.72 -136.38 51.14
N HIS A 113 8.66 -135.88 51.77
CA HIS A 113 7.36 -135.62 51.13
C HIS A 113 7.41 -134.39 50.18
N PRO A 114 6.71 -134.41 49.02
CA PRO A 114 6.74 -133.32 48.02
C PRO A 114 6.21 -131.95 48.49
N THR A 115 5.72 -131.81 49.72
CA THR A 115 5.28 -130.53 50.29
C THR A 115 6.43 -129.52 50.46
N VAL A 116 7.66 -130.00 50.71
CA VAL A 116 8.81 -129.14 51.04
C VAL A 116 9.27 -128.31 49.84
N GLN A 117 9.35 -128.92 48.65
CA GLN A 117 9.76 -128.21 47.43
C GLN A 117 8.78 -127.08 47.05
N LEU A 118 7.47 -127.29 47.30
CA LEU A 118 6.43 -126.27 47.11
C LEU A 118 6.47 -125.12 48.14
N LEU A 119 7.25 -125.24 49.22
CA LEU A 119 7.53 -124.16 50.16
C LEU A 119 8.75 -123.35 49.70
N GLU A 120 9.83 -124.01 49.25
CA GLU A 120 11.02 -123.36 48.68
C GLU A 120 10.63 -122.46 47.48
N GLU A 121 9.86 -122.98 46.52
CA GLU A 121 9.38 -122.23 45.35
C GLU A 121 8.45 -121.05 45.71
N LYS A 122 7.77 -121.09 46.86
CA LYS A 122 6.94 -119.98 47.35
C LYS A 122 7.77 -118.91 48.03
N ASN A 123 8.76 -119.29 48.82
CA ASN A 123 9.61 -118.35 49.56
C ASN A 123 10.42 -117.47 48.59
N VAL A 124 10.95 -118.01 47.50
CA VAL A 124 11.62 -117.22 46.45
C VAL A 124 10.66 -116.17 45.86
N LYS A 125 9.45 -116.57 45.48
CA LYS A 125 8.43 -115.66 44.91
C LYS A 125 7.97 -114.59 45.90
N ILE A 126 7.99 -114.87 47.20
CA ILE A 126 7.73 -113.85 48.24
C ILE A 126 8.85 -112.79 48.20
N THR A 127 10.12 -113.20 48.22
CA THR A 127 11.25 -112.24 48.16
C THR A 127 11.31 -111.42 46.87
N GLU A 128 10.88 -112.00 45.72
CA GLU A 128 10.73 -111.27 44.45
C GLU A 128 9.61 -110.22 44.51
N LEU A 129 8.49 -110.53 45.17
CA LEU A 129 7.37 -109.61 45.35
C LEU A 129 7.69 -108.48 46.36
N GLU A 130 8.35 -108.79 47.47
CA GLU A 130 8.79 -107.81 48.47
C GLU A 130 9.75 -106.78 47.85
N ALA A 131 10.72 -107.23 47.05
CA ALA A 131 11.62 -106.34 46.31
C ALA A 131 10.91 -105.51 45.22
N ALA A 132 9.85 -106.04 44.60
CA ALA A 132 9.04 -105.30 43.64
C ALA A 132 8.14 -104.24 44.32
N GLU A 133 7.59 -104.54 45.50
CA GLU A 133 6.80 -103.60 46.31
C GLU A 133 7.65 -102.42 46.77
N GLU A 134 8.88 -102.65 47.25
CA GLU A 134 9.79 -101.58 47.66
C GLU A 134 10.20 -100.68 46.48
N GLN A 135 10.44 -101.24 45.29
CA GLN A 135 10.68 -100.46 44.07
C GLN A 135 9.46 -99.65 43.61
N LEU A 136 8.25 -100.19 43.75
CA LEU A 136 7.01 -99.47 43.42
C LEU A 136 6.76 -98.33 44.41
N LYS A 137 7.02 -98.54 45.70
CA LYS A 137 6.95 -97.51 46.74
C LYS A 137 7.90 -96.35 46.43
N GLY A 138 9.17 -96.62 46.16
CA GLY A 138 10.15 -95.58 45.79
C GLY A 138 9.72 -94.75 44.58
N LYS A 139 9.25 -95.41 43.51
CA LYS A 139 8.71 -94.72 42.30
C LYS A 139 7.46 -93.89 42.59
N ASN A 140 6.62 -94.30 43.55
CA ASN A 140 5.45 -93.53 43.94
C ASN A 140 5.83 -92.28 44.76
N GLU A 141 6.86 -92.39 45.62
CA GLU A 141 7.42 -91.24 46.35
C GLU A 141 8.09 -90.23 45.40
N GLU A 142 8.84 -90.71 44.40
CA GLU A 142 9.38 -89.87 43.31
C GLU A 142 8.26 -89.17 42.51
N LEU A 143 7.18 -89.89 42.17
CA LEU A 143 6.06 -89.36 41.39
C LEU A 143 5.31 -88.25 42.12
N GLU A 144 4.98 -88.43 43.41
CA GLU A 144 4.32 -87.39 44.20
C GLU A 144 5.24 -86.18 44.45
N ALA A 145 6.55 -86.38 44.60
CA ALA A 145 7.52 -85.28 44.67
C ALA A 145 7.60 -84.48 43.35
N ALA A 146 7.63 -85.16 42.20
CA ALA A 146 7.64 -84.53 40.88
C ALA A 146 6.32 -83.78 40.59
N LYS A 147 5.18 -84.39 40.93
CA LYS A 147 3.84 -83.78 40.83
C LYS A 147 3.75 -82.51 41.67
N LYS A 148 4.13 -82.55 42.95
CA LYS A 148 4.12 -81.38 43.84
C LYS A 148 5.02 -80.25 43.33
N LYS A 149 6.16 -80.57 42.71
CA LYS A 149 7.04 -79.59 42.06
C LYS A 149 6.36 -78.93 40.84
N ALA A 150 5.70 -79.72 40.00
CA ALA A 150 4.97 -79.22 38.84
C ALA A 150 3.75 -78.37 39.23
N GLU A 151 3.01 -78.75 40.29
CA GLU A 151 1.91 -77.97 40.86
C GLU A 151 2.39 -76.60 41.36
N GLU A 152 3.53 -76.53 42.04
CA GLU A 152 4.11 -75.27 42.51
C GLU A 152 4.66 -74.39 41.37
N GLU A 153 5.32 -74.98 40.36
CA GLU A 153 5.76 -74.26 39.16
C GLU A 153 4.59 -73.67 38.38
N LEU A 154 3.47 -74.41 38.25
CA LEU A 154 2.24 -73.91 37.67
C LEU A 154 1.61 -72.81 38.53
N ARG A 155 1.63 -72.93 39.86
CA ARG A 155 1.11 -71.92 40.79
C ARG A 155 1.88 -70.60 40.67
N ILE A 156 3.21 -70.65 40.67
CA ILE A 156 4.08 -69.47 40.49
C ILE A 156 3.79 -68.81 39.15
N LYS A 157 3.80 -69.58 38.05
CA LYS A 157 3.57 -69.04 36.71
C LYS A 157 2.15 -68.48 36.50
N THR A 158 1.16 -69.00 37.22
CA THR A 158 -0.20 -68.46 37.23
C THR A 158 -0.23 -67.09 37.92
N GLN A 159 0.50 -66.92 39.02
CA GLN A 159 0.64 -65.63 39.70
C GLN A 159 1.37 -64.61 38.82
N GLU A 160 2.51 -64.97 38.21
CA GLU A 160 3.26 -64.10 37.31
C GLU A 160 2.41 -63.55 36.15
N LEU A 161 1.51 -64.38 35.60
CA LEU A 161 0.58 -63.98 34.55
C LEU A 161 -0.57 -63.10 35.06
N GLN A 162 -1.02 -63.29 36.31
CA GLN A 162 -2.01 -62.40 36.92
C GLN A 162 -1.41 -61.01 37.21
N ASP A 163 -0.21 -60.97 37.78
CA ASP A 163 0.49 -59.72 38.11
C ASP A 163 0.76 -58.88 36.82
N GLN A 164 1.11 -59.56 35.71
CA GLN A 164 1.24 -58.94 34.39
C GLN A 164 -0.10 -58.44 33.82
N LEU A 165 -1.17 -59.21 33.99
CA LEU A 165 -2.51 -58.83 33.53
C LEU A 165 -3.05 -57.61 34.28
N ASP A 166 -2.84 -57.55 35.60
CA ASP A 166 -3.27 -56.43 36.44
C ASP A 166 -2.47 -55.16 36.10
N THR A 167 -1.14 -55.30 35.87
CA THR A 167 -0.28 -54.21 35.40
C THR A 167 -0.75 -53.65 34.06
N ALA A 168 -1.00 -54.51 33.06
CA ALA A 168 -1.47 -54.10 31.75
C ALA A 168 -2.89 -53.47 31.77
N GLN A 169 -3.75 -53.87 32.72
CA GLN A 169 -5.05 -53.22 32.94
C GLN A 169 -4.91 -51.83 33.54
N GLN A 170 -3.94 -51.60 34.43
CA GLN A 170 -3.65 -50.27 34.98
C GLN A 170 -3.08 -49.34 33.92
N GLU A 171 -2.04 -49.77 33.18
CA GLU A 171 -1.45 -49.00 32.07
C GLU A 171 -2.51 -48.60 31.03
N LYS A 172 -3.45 -49.51 30.71
CA LYS A 172 -4.59 -49.21 29.83
C LYS A 172 -5.49 -48.09 30.39
N GLN A 173 -5.84 -48.14 31.67
CA GLN A 173 -6.69 -47.12 32.30
C GLN A 173 -6.02 -45.75 32.33
N ASP A 174 -4.72 -45.70 32.62
CA ASP A 174 -3.96 -44.44 32.65
C ASP A 174 -3.86 -43.83 31.24
N LEU A 175 -3.63 -44.66 30.21
CA LEU A 175 -3.64 -44.23 28.81
C LEU A 175 -5.04 -43.78 28.34
N GLU A 176 -6.11 -44.48 28.70
CA GLU A 176 -7.48 -44.06 28.39
C GLU A 176 -7.82 -42.72 29.06
N ALA A 177 -7.38 -42.49 30.30
CA ALA A 177 -7.53 -41.23 31.01
C ALA A 177 -6.68 -40.09 30.42
N GLU A 178 -5.51 -40.37 29.86
CA GLU A 178 -4.70 -39.37 29.15
C GLU A 178 -5.27 -39.01 27.78
N VAL A 179 -5.80 -40.00 27.05
CA VAL A 179 -6.51 -39.77 25.78
C VAL A 179 -7.75 -38.88 25.97
N GLU A 180 -8.54 -39.05 27.04
CA GLU A 180 -9.65 -38.14 27.35
C GLU A 180 -9.19 -36.73 27.72
N LYS A 181 -8.09 -36.57 28.47
CA LYS A 181 -7.49 -35.23 28.73
C LYS A 181 -7.09 -34.54 27.43
N LEU A 182 -6.43 -35.25 26.52
CA LEU A 182 -6.00 -34.70 25.23
C LEU A 182 -7.22 -34.27 24.37
N LYS A 183 -8.25 -35.12 24.25
CA LYS A 183 -9.52 -34.77 23.57
C LYS A 183 -10.15 -33.50 24.13
N ALA A 184 -10.15 -33.32 25.46
CA ALA A 184 -10.73 -32.17 26.13
C ALA A 184 -9.95 -30.85 25.90
N ILE A 185 -8.66 -30.94 25.58
CA ILE A 185 -7.74 -29.80 25.46
C ILE A 185 -7.60 -29.31 24.01
N ASP A 186 -7.38 -30.22 23.05
CA ASP A 186 -6.81 -29.87 21.73
C ASP A 186 -7.74 -29.15 20.75
N SER A 187 -9.07 -29.25 20.91
CA SER A 187 -10.03 -28.58 20.00
C SER A 187 -10.66 -27.35 20.64
N THR A 188 -11.53 -27.52 21.64
CA THR A 188 -12.46 -26.48 22.08
C THR A 188 -11.78 -25.23 22.63
N ALA A 189 -10.72 -25.40 23.44
CA ALA A 189 -10.03 -24.28 24.07
C ALA A 189 -9.16 -23.49 23.08
N LEU A 190 -8.43 -24.19 22.20
CA LEU A 190 -7.63 -23.55 21.15
C LEU A 190 -8.53 -22.87 20.10
N GLN A 191 -9.65 -23.48 19.75
CA GLN A 191 -10.61 -22.90 18.81
C GLN A 191 -11.29 -21.64 19.38
N GLN A 192 -11.68 -21.63 20.66
CA GLN A 192 -12.18 -20.40 21.31
C GLN A 192 -11.12 -19.29 21.33
N GLN A 193 -9.85 -19.59 21.63
CA GLN A 193 -8.78 -18.58 21.57
C GLN A 193 -8.51 -18.08 20.14
N LEU A 194 -8.71 -18.93 19.13
CA LEU A 194 -8.59 -18.54 17.72
C LEU A 194 -9.74 -17.61 17.31
N GLU A 195 -10.98 -17.96 17.68
CA GLU A 195 -12.18 -17.16 17.42
C GLU A 195 -12.10 -15.79 18.12
N GLU A 196 -11.67 -15.74 19.39
CA GLU A 196 -11.51 -14.48 20.14
C GLU A 196 -10.40 -13.59 19.55
N LYS A 197 -9.28 -14.17 19.09
CA LYS A 197 -8.21 -13.43 18.41
C LYS A 197 -8.65 -12.92 17.05
N ASN A 198 -9.36 -13.72 16.26
CA ASN A 198 -9.89 -13.31 14.96
C ASN A 198 -10.89 -12.16 15.11
N ALA A 199 -11.79 -12.22 16.11
CA ALA A 199 -12.71 -11.13 16.42
C ALA A 199 -11.97 -9.82 16.75
N LYS A 200 -10.91 -9.88 17.57
CA LYS A 200 -10.05 -8.71 17.89
C LYS A 200 -9.27 -8.18 16.69
N ILE A 201 -8.84 -9.04 15.76
CA ILE A 201 -8.23 -8.61 14.50
C ILE A 201 -9.25 -7.82 13.67
N THR A 202 -10.45 -8.36 13.46
CA THR A 202 -11.52 -7.66 12.71
C THR A 202 -11.95 -6.34 13.37
N GLU A 203 -11.99 -6.26 14.71
CA GLU A 203 -12.26 -5.01 15.44
C GLU A 203 -11.17 -3.96 15.20
N LEU A 204 -9.89 -4.34 15.26
CA LEU A 204 -8.76 -3.45 15.00
C LEU A 204 -8.70 -3.01 13.53
N GLU A 205 -8.90 -3.91 12.58
CA GLU A 205 -8.97 -3.60 11.14
C GLU A 205 -10.10 -2.63 10.83
N ALA A 206 -11.28 -2.80 11.45
CA ALA A 206 -12.41 -1.88 11.32
C ALA A 206 -12.11 -0.50 11.94
N LEU A 207 -11.48 -0.45 13.12
CA LEU A 207 -11.09 0.79 13.79
C LEU A 207 -10.08 1.59 12.95
N ASP A 208 -9.01 0.96 12.48
CA ASP A 208 -7.99 1.64 11.66
C ASP A 208 -8.57 2.08 10.31
N ALA A 209 -9.40 1.25 9.66
CA ALA A 209 -10.07 1.62 8.41
C ALA A 209 -10.98 2.85 8.59
N VAL A 210 -11.82 2.88 9.62
CA VAL A 210 -12.71 4.02 9.91
C VAL A 210 -11.91 5.26 10.30
N ALA A 211 -10.87 5.14 11.14
CA ALA A 211 -10.03 6.27 11.56
C ALA A 211 -9.20 6.85 10.40
N LEU A 212 -8.71 6.02 9.49
CA LEU A 212 -8.04 6.45 8.26
C LEU A 212 -9.04 7.12 7.30
N GLN A 213 -10.23 6.56 7.12
CA GLN A 213 -11.24 7.11 6.20
C GLN A 213 -11.82 8.44 6.71
N GLN A 214 -11.99 8.63 8.03
CA GLN A 214 -12.31 9.93 8.62
C GLN A 214 -11.23 10.97 8.32
N LYS A 215 -9.95 10.67 8.60
CA LYS A 215 -8.83 11.58 8.30
C LYS A 215 -8.71 11.91 6.82
N LEU A 216 -8.99 10.94 5.95
CA LEU A 216 -8.99 11.14 4.49
C LEU A 216 -10.12 12.08 4.07
N THR A 217 -11.33 11.89 4.62
CA THR A 217 -12.48 12.78 4.39
C THR A 217 -12.22 14.20 4.91
N GLU A 218 -11.60 14.36 6.08
CA GLU A 218 -11.15 15.67 6.59
C GLU A 218 -10.16 16.35 5.63
N LYS A 219 -9.18 15.60 5.10
CA LYS A 219 -8.20 16.14 4.16
C LYS A 219 -8.76 16.43 2.77
N GLU A 220 -9.75 15.68 2.30
CA GLU A 220 -10.52 16.03 1.11
C GLU A 220 -11.30 17.33 1.30
N ASN A 221 -11.96 17.51 2.46
CA ASN A 221 -12.68 18.75 2.79
C ASN A 221 -11.73 19.96 2.89
N GLU A 222 -10.59 19.84 3.60
CA GLU A 222 -9.54 20.87 3.63
C GLU A 222 -9.05 21.24 2.22
N MET A 223 -8.74 20.22 1.40
CA MET A 223 -8.24 20.40 0.05
C MET A 223 -9.27 21.07 -0.87
N THR A 224 -10.56 20.73 -0.77
CA THR A 224 -11.61 21.42 -1.53
C THR A 224 -11.81 22.87 -1.09
N ALA A 225 -11.73 23.16 0.21
CA ALA A 225 -11.83 24.52 0.73
C ALA A 225 -10.65 25.39 0.27
N LEU A 226 -9.42 24.87 0.37
CA LEU A 226 -8.21 25.53 -0.13
C LEU A 226 -8.24 25.76 -1.65
N LYS A 227 -8.82 24.82 -2.41
CA LYS A 227 -8.95 24.94 -3.87
C LYS A 227 -9.99 25.97 -4.30
N ALA A 228 -11.08 26.15 -3.56
CA ALA A 228 -12.09 27.18 -3.83
C ALA A 228 -11.64 28.61 -3.44
N GLN A 229 -10.66 28.73 -2.53
CA GLN A 229 -10.15 30.01 -2.04
C GLN A 229 -9.56 30.93 -3.14
N PRO A 230 -8.69 30.46 -4.06
CA PRO A 230 -8.21 31.30 -5.17
C PRO A 230 -9.32 31.66 -6.15
N ASP A 231 -10.25 30.76 -6.48
CA ASP A 231 -11.35 31.03 -7.42
C ASP A 231 -12.26 32.15 -6.90
N ALA A 232 -12.58 32.12 -5.60
CA ALA A 232 -13.32 33.20 -4.93
C ALA A 232 -12.55 34.52 -4.90
N ALA A 233 -11.22 34.48 -4.69
CA ALA A 233 -10.37 35.66 -4.70
C ALA A 233 -10.24 36.28 -6.10
N VAL A 234 -10.09 35.47 -7.15
CA VAL A 234 -10.09 35.91 -8.56
C VAL A 234 -11.44 36.53 -8.90
N THR A 235 -12.56 35.88 -8.59
CA THR A 235 -13.91 36.40 -8.85
C THR A 235 -14.11 37.79 -8.20
N LYS A 236 -13.63 37.98 -6.97
CA LYS A 236 -13.66 39.27 -6.27
C LYS A 236 -12.78 40.32 -6.96
N LEU A 237 -11.55 39.97 -7.33
CA LEU A 237 -10.61 40.87 -8.03
C LEU A 237 -11.10 41.24 -9.44
N GLU A 238 -11.80 40.35 -10.14
CA GLU A 238 -12.43 40.65 -11.43
C GLU A 238 -13.65 41.57 -11.29
N GLY A 239 -14.45 41.42 -10.24
CA GLY A 239 -15.50 42.38 -9.87
C GLY A 239 -14.93 43.78 -9.56
N GLU A 240 -13.84 43.85 -8.79
CA GLU A 240 -13.13 45.10 -8.47
C GLU A 240 -12.50 45.72 -9.73
N LYS A 241 -11.82 44.93 -10.56
CA LYS A 241 -11.26 45.34 -11.86
C LYS A 241 -12.35 45.87 -12.80
N THR A 242 -13.51 45.23 -12.87
CA THR A 242 -14.63 45.67 -13.71
C THR A 242 -15.21 47.00 -13.19
N THR A 243 -15.35 47.13 -11.87
CA THR A 243 -15.78 48.38 -11.22
C THR A 243 -14.81 49.53 -11.47
N LEU A 244 -13.50 49.28 -11.37
CA LEU A 244 -12.45 50.25 -11.69
C LEU A 244 -12.42 50.59 -13.19
N THR A 245 -12.58 49.60 -14.07
CA THR A 245 -12.66 49.81 -15.53
C THR A 245 -13.82 50.72 -15.91
N ASN A 246 -14.99 50.54 -15.29
CA ASN A 246 -16.14 51.41 -15.51
C ASN A 246 -15.89 52.83 -14.97
N LYS A 247 -15.33 52.97 -13.75
CA LYS A 247 -14.92 54.28 -13.22
C LYS A 247 -13.90 55.01 -14.10
N ILE A 248 -12.95 54.28 -14.71
CA ILE A 248 -11.99 54.85 -15.67
C ILE A 248 -12.75 55.36 -16.90
N LYS A 249 -13.64 54.56 -17.50
CA LYS A 249 -14.49 55.01 -18.64
C LYS A 249 -15.37 56.21 -18.30
N ASP A 250 -15.95 56.25 -17.10
CA ASP A 250 -16.75 57.39 -16.64
C ASP A 250 -15.91 58.65 -16.49
N LEU A 251 -14.67 58.53 -16.00
CA LEU A 251 -13.71 59.64 -15.90
C LEU A 251 -13.15 60.06 -17.27
N GLU A 252 -12.87 59.13 -18.18
CA GLU A 252 -12.50 59.41 -19.57
C GLU A 252 -13.64 60.11 -20.31
N ALA A 253 -14.88 59.68 -20.10
CA ALA A 253 -16.06 60.32 -20.65
C ALA A 253 -16.28 61.72 -20.04
N GLN A 254 -16.06 61.90 -18.74
CA GLN A 254 -16.09 63.23 -18.11
C GLN A 254 -14.98 64.14 -18.63
N LEU A 255 -13.78 63.62 -18.86
CA LEU A 255 -12.63 64.37 -19.40
C LEU A 255 -12.85 64.78 -20.86
N ASN A 256 -13.29 63.86 -21.71
CA ASN A 256 -13.59 64.13 -23.13
C ASN A 256 -14.82 65.02 -23.31
N ASN A 257 -15.79 64.98 -22.38
CA ASN A 257 -16.91 65.91 -22.33
C ASN A 257 -16.65 67.15 -21.46
N GLN A 258 -15.44 67.36 -20.92
CA GLN A 258 -15.12 68.67 -20.34
C GLN A 258 -15.12 69.69 -21.48
N PRO A 259 -15.91 70.77 -21.37
CA PRO A 259 -16.04 71.74 -22.45
C PRO A 259 -14.75 72.53 -22.70
N ASN A 260 -13.71 72.34 -21.86
CA ASN A 260 -12.40 73.01 -21.89
C ASN A 260 -11.83 73.16 -23.30
N ALA A 261 -11.80 72.13 -24.15
CA ALA A 261 -11.19 72.25 -25.48
C ALA A 261 -11.95 73.24 -26.39
N ALA A 262 -13.29 73.14 -26.42
CA ALA A 262 -14.14 74.04 -27.19
C ALA A 262 -14.21 75.44 -26.57
N GLN A 263 -14.22 75.55 -25.24
CA GLN A 263 -14.24 76.82 -24.51
C GLN A 263 -12.91 77.55 -24.58
N LEU A 264 -11.77 76.85 -24.47
CA LEU A 264 -10.44 77.42 -24.70
C LEU A 264 -10.35 77.93 -26.13
N LYS A 265 -10.76 77.14 -27.13
CA LYS A 265 -10.71 77.59 -28.52
C LYS A 265 -11.61 78.81 -28.76
N ALA A 266 -12.85 78.79 -28.26
CA ALA A 266 -13.74 79.95 -28.34
C ALA A 266 -13.19 81.18 -27.61
N LYS A 267 -12.56 81.02 -26.45
CA LYS A 267 -11.91 82.12 -25.70
C LYS A 267 -10.64 82.62 -26.36
N GLU A 268 -9.88 81.75 -27.02
CA GLU A 268 -8.69 82.11 -27.80
C GLU A 268 -9.08 82.89 -29.07
N ASP A 269 -10.16 82.48 -29.74
CA ASP A 269 -10.71 83.22 -30.89
C ASP A 269 -11.33 84.57 -30.47
N GLU A 270 -11.95 84.64 -29.28
CA GLU A 270 -12.39 85.90 -28.66
C GLU A 270 -11.21 86.82 -28.30
N ILE A 271 -10.12 86.27 -27.74
CA ILE A 271 -8.87 86.99 -27.45
C ILE A 271 -8.22 87.51 -28.74
N ASN A 272 -8.18 86.71 -29.80
CA ASN A 272 -7.63 87.12 -31.09
C ASN A 272 -8.44 88.29 -31.69
N LYS A 273 -9.78 88.19 -31.69
CA LYS A 273 -10.66 89.29 -32.13
C LYS A 273 -10.47 90.56 -31.30
N LEU A 274 -10.33 90.45 -29.97
CA LEU A 274 -10.05 91.59 -29.10
C LEU A 274 -8.65 92.18 -29.34
N ASN A 275 -7.65 91.37 -29.66
CA ASN A 275 -6.32 91.84 -30.04
C ASN A 275 -6.34 92.61 -31.37
N ASP A 276 -7.11 92.16 -32.36
CA ASP A 276 -7.31 92.87 -33.63
C ASP A 276 -8.04 94.21 -33.41
N GLU A 277 -9.09 94.25 -32.57
CA GLU A 277 -9.77 95.49 -32.18
C GLU A 277 -8.83 96.45 -31.45
N VAL A 278 -7.97 95.96 -30.54
CA VAL A 278 -6.93 96.75 -29.86
C VAL A 278 -5.85 97.23 -30.84
N ALA A 279 -5.51 96.45 -31.87
CA ALA A 279 -4.56 96.87 -32.91
C ALA A 279 -5.16 98.00 -33.77
N GLN A 280 -6.42 97.90 -34.17
CA GLN A 280 -7.14 98.96 -34.89
C GLN A 280 -7.26 100.23 -34.04
N LEU A 281 -7.60 100.11 -32.75
CA LEU A 281 -7.67 101.24 -31.82
C LEU A 281 -6.29 101.88 -31.54
N LYS A 282 -5.18 101.15 -31.70
CA LYS A 282 -3.82 101.71 -31.69
C LYS A 282 -3.41 102.37 -33.00
N ALA A 283 -3.99 101.97 -34.13
CA ALA A 283 -3.74 102.57 -35.44
C ALA A 283 -4.52 103.87 -35.65
N ALA A 284 -5.79 103.92 -35.25
CA ALA A 284 -6.68 105.06 -35.48
C ALA A 284 -6.13 106.44 -35.00
N PRO A 285 -5.37 106.57 -33.88
CA PRO A 285 -4.70 107.81 -33.52
C PRO A 285 -3.66 108.28 -34.55
N ASN A 286 -2.95 107.36 -35.20
CA ASN A 286 -1.97 107.69 -36.25
C ASN A 286 -2.66 108.18 -37.53
N ASP A 287 -3.75 107.52 -37.94
CA ASP A 287 -4.56 107.96 -39.09
C ASP A 287 -5.21 109.31 -38.83
N THR A 288 -5.68 109.54 -37.60
CA THR A 288 -6.22 110.83 -37.16
C THR A 288 -5.14 111.91 -37.15
N ALA A 289 -3.93 111.61 -36.67
CA ALA A 289 -2.79 112.54 -36.69
C ALA A 289 -2.31 112.85 -38.12
N ALA A 290 -2.36 111.88 -39.04
CA ALA A 290 -2.07 112.09 -40.46
C ALA A 290 -3.11 113.01 -41.12
N GLN A 291 -4.40 112.81 -40.83
CA GLN A 291 -5.48 113.70 -41.27
C GLN A 291 -5.34 115.11 -40.67
N LEU A 292 -4.96 115.22 -39.39
CA LEU A 292 -4.71 116.50 -38.73
C LEU A 292 -3.57 117.26 -39.42
N LYS A 293 -2.42 116.62 -39.67
CA LYS A 293 -1.31 117.21 -40.42
C LYS A 293 -1.71 117.66 -41.83
N ALA A 294 -2.54 116.88 -42.53
CA ALA A 294 -3.05 117.27 -43.84
C ALA A 294 -3.88 118.56 -43.75
N LYS A 295 -4.70 118.71 -42.71
CA LYS A 295 -5.49 119.93 -42.45
C LYS A 295 -4.64 121.12 -41.97
N GLU A 296 -3.59 120.90 -41.18
CA GLU A 296 -2.62 121.95 -40.83
C GLU A 296 -1.93 122.50 -42.09
N ASN A 297 -1.48 121.63 -42.99
CA ASN A 297 -0.86 122.02 -44.26
C ASN A 297 -1.83 122.81 -45.16
N GLU A 298 -3.11 122.40 -45.21
CA GLU A 298 -4.15 123.12 -45.95
C GLU A 298 -4.43 124.51 -45.36
N ILE A 299 -4.43 124.65 -44.02
CA ILE A 299 -4.55 125.93 -43.32
C ILE A 299 -3.34 126.84 -43.60
N ILE A 300 -2.11 126.29 -43.66
CA ILE A 300 -0.91 127.05 -44.02
C ILE A 300 -1.03 127.59 -45.46
N ALA A 301 -1.39 126.74 -46.42
CA ALA A 301 -1.56 127.16 -47.82
C ALA A 301 -2.64 128.24 -48.00
N LEU A 302 -3.77 128.13 -47.27
CA LEU A 302 -4.81 129.17 -47.26
C LEU A 302 -4.34 130.47 -46.59
N LYS A 303 -3.51 130.39 -45.55
CA LYS A 303 -2.93 131.57 -44.88
C LYS A 303 -1.97 132.33 -45.79
N ASP A 304 -1.17 131.61 -46.58
CA ASP A 304 -0.26 132.21 -47.56
C ASP A 304 -1.04 132.89 -48.71
N GLN A 305 -2.14 132.28 -49.18
CA GLN A 305 -3.06 132.93 -50.14
C GLN A 305 -3.67 134.22 -49.57
N VAL A 306 -4.06 134.23 -48.29
CA VAL A 306 -4.57 135.46 -47.63
C VAL A 306 -3.48 136.54 -47.54
N GLN A 307 -2.22 136.19 -47.26
CA GLN A 307 -1.13 137.17 -47.29
C GLN A 307 -0.88 137.76 -48.69
N GLN A 308 -0.93 136.93 -49.74
CA GLN A 308 -0.79 137.40 -51.13
C GLN A 308 -1.94 138.37 -51.50
N LEU A 309 -3.18 138.04 -51.12
CA LEU A 309 -4.34 138.91 -51.33
C LEU A 309 -4.28 140.22 -50.52
N GLN A 310 -3.60 140.23 -49.37
CA GLN A 310 -3.35 141.45 -48.58
C GLN A 310 -2.23 142.33 -49.17
N ALA A 311 -1.33 141.79 -50.00
CA ALA A 311 -0.27 142.57 -50.66
C ALA A 311 -0.75 143.32 -51.91
N ALA A 312 -1.63 142.70 -52.71
CA ALA A 312 -2.11 143.22 -54.00
C ALA A 312 -2.67 144.67 -54.01
N PRO A 313 -3.32 145.20 -52.94
CA PRO A 313 -3.76 146.59 -52.89
C PRO A 313 -2.62 147.61 -52.98
N ASN A 314 -1.42 147.28 -52.49
CA ASN A 314 -0.29 148.22 -52.41
C ASN A 314 0.31 148.50 -53.81
N ASP A 315 0.51 147.48 -54.63
CA ASP A 315 0.93 147.65 -56.03
C ASP A 315 -0.12 148.43 -56.84
N THR A 316 -1.40 148.14 -56.59
CA THR A 316 -2.51 148.84 -57.26
C THR A 316 -2.54 150.33 -56.90
N ALA A 317 -2.28 150.68 -55.63
CA ALA A 317 -2.19 152.06 -55.18
C ALA A 317 -0.96 152.80 -55.77
N ALA A 318 0.18 152.13 -55.91
CA ALA A 318 1.37 152.69 -56.54
C ALA A 318 1.14 153.02 -58.03
N GLN A 319 0.53 152.10 -58.78
CA GLN A 319 0.19 152.30 -60.19
C GLN A 319 -0.83 153.44 -60.40
N LEU A 320 -1.82 153.56 -59.51
CA LEU A 320 -2.83 154.62 -59.57
C LEU A 320 -2.21 156.01 -59.35
N LYS A 321 -1.21 156.13 -58.49
CA LYS A 321 -0.47 157.38 -58.28
C LYS A 321 0.31 157.78 -59.53
N ALA A 322 1.07 156.86 -60.13
CA ALA A 322 1.86 157.13 -61.33
C ALA A 322 1.02 157.70 -62.48
N LYS A 323 -0.14 157.08 -62.78
CA LYS A 323 -1.05 157.58 -63.83
C LYS A 323 -1.69 158.93 -63.52
N LYS A 324 -1.88 159.26 -62.24
CA LYS A 324 -2.40 160.58 -61.82
C LYS A 324 -1.38 161.69 -62.08
N ASP A 325 -0.09 161.39 -61.89
CA ASP A 325 1.01 162.32 -62.18
C ASP A 325 1.24 162.46 -63.71
N GLU A 326 1.16 161.36 -64.50
CA GLU A 326 1.16 161.43 -65.98
C GLU A 326 0.02 162.30 -66.54
N THR A 327 -1.20 162.14 -66.01
CA THR A 327 -2.38 162.90 -66.46
C THR A 327 -2.17 164.40 -66.27
N LYS A 328 -1.45 164.80 -65.21
CA LYS A 328 -1.14 166.19 -64.90
C LYS A 328 -0.10 166.80 -65.86
N ASP A 329 0.91 166.03 -66.28
CA ASP A 329 1.86 166.46 -67.31
C ASP A 329 1.17 166.72 -68.66
N LEU A 330 0.36 165.76 -69.11
CA LEU A 330 -0.40 165.86 -70.35
C LEU A 330 -1.34 167.08 -70.37
N GLN A 331 -1.96 167.39 -69.23
CA GLN A 331 -2.86 168.54 -69.13
C GLN A 331 -2.13 169.88 -69.20
N ASN A 332 -0.91 170.00 -68.65
CA ASN A 332 -0.07 171.20 -68.85
C ASN A 332 0.33 171.38 -70.32
N ARG A 333 0.71 170.28 -70.98
CA ARG A 333 1.17 170.28 -72.38
C ARG A 333 0.08 170.62 -73.38
N LEU A 334 -1.19 170.36 -73.03
CA LEU A 334 -2.34 170.78 -73.82
C LEU A 334 -2.45 172.33 -73.85
N THR A 335 -2.35 172.97 -72.68
CA THR A 335 -2.44 174.44 -72.53
C THR A 335 -1.35 175.17 -73.34
N GLU A 336 -0.12 174.62 -73.40
CA GLU A 336 0.95 175.19 -74.24
C GLU A 336 0.63 175.13 -75.74
N ALA A 337 -0.11 174.11 -76.20
CA ALA A 337 -0.46 173.96 -77.61
C ALA A 337 -1.54 174.98 -78.02
N GLU A 338 -2.49 175.27 -77.14
CA GLU A 338 -3.53 176.27 -77.36
C GLU A 338 -2.94 177.69 -77.48
N GLU A 339 -1.96 178.04 -76.63
CA GLU A 339 -1.20 179.30 -76.77
C GLU A 339 -0.43 179.40 -78.10
N LYS A 340 0.14 178.29 -78.58
CA LYS A 340 0.90 178.26 -79.85
C LYS A 340 -0.01 178.45 -81.06
N ASN A 341 -1.21 177.90 -81.06
CA ASN A 341 -2.21 178.15 -82.11
C ASN A 341 -2.62 179.62 -82.18
N ARG A 342 -2.92 180.24 -81.04
CA ARG A 342 -3.36 181.64 -80.98
C ARG A 342 -2.35 182.62 -81.59
N LYS A 343 -1.06 182.34 -81.46
CA LYS A 343 0.06 183.12 -82.02
C LYS A 343 0.31 182.90 -83.52
N LEU A 344 -0.42 181.97 -84.17
CA LEU A 344 -0.39 181.75 -85.62
C LEU A 344 -1.52 182.49 -86.36
N GLU A 345 -2.67 182.75 -85.73
CA GLU A 345 -3.80 183.46 -86.36
C GLU A 345 -3.45 184.92 -86.71
N ASP A 346 -2.79 185.64 -85.80
CA ASP A 346 -2.40 187.07 -85.96
C ASP A 346 -1.45 187.35 -87.13
N LYS A 347 -0.97 186.33 -87.86
CA LYS A 347 0.16 186.44 -88.80
C LYS A 347 -0.20 186.35 -90.28
N SER A 348 -1.49 186.41 -90.68
CA SER A 348 -1.85 186.21 -92.10
C SER A 348 -3.03 187.02 -92.67
N LYS A 349 -2.73 188.17 -93.31
CA LYS A 349 -2.97 188.49 -94.77
C LYS A 349 -3.37 189.94 -95.08
N THR A 350 -2.72 190.51 -96.11
CA THR A 350 -3.22 191.65 -96.92
C THR A 350 -2.71 191.54 -98.37
N THR A 351 -3.58 191.38 -99.37
CA THR A 351 -3.39 191.65 -100.83
C THR A 351 -4.69 191.34 -101.61
N GLU A 352 -4.88 191.89 -102.82
CA GLU A 352 -6.22 191.99 -103.47
C GLU A 352 -6.37 191.46 -104.91
N GLN A 353 -7.58 190.90 -105.19
CA GLN A 353 -8.45 190.99 -106.39
C GLN A 353 -7.94 190.57 -107.80
N PRO A 354 -8.78 189.89 -108.64
CA PRO A 354 -10.03 190.43 -109.22
C PRO A 354 -11.32 189.58 -109.00
N LYS A 355 -12.39 189.83 -109.78
CA LYS A 355 -13.81 189.59 -109.43
C LYS A 355 -14.49 188.35 -110.06
N GLN A 356 -15.59 187.94 -109.40
CA GLN A 356 -16.85 187.37 -109.94
C GLN A 356 -16.92 185.87 -110.34
N GLY A 357 -17.83 185.11 -109.71
CA GLY A 357 -18.21 183.74 -110.10
C GLY A 357 -19.16 183.02 -109.12
N ASN A 358 -20.14 182.25 -109.63
CA ASN A 358 -21.15 181.51 -108.84
C ASN A 358 -20.60 180.18 -108.23
N GLY A 359 -21.26 179.65 -107.19
CA GLY A 359 -20.78 178.50 -106.41
C GLY A 359 -21.49 177.15 -106.59
N ALA A 360 -20.90 176.14 -105.93
CA ALA A 360 -21.39 174.79 -105.60
C ALA A 360 -20.76 174.42 -104.22
N ARG A 361 -21.36 173.72 -103.24
CA ARG A 361 -22.17 172.47 -103.14
C ARG A 361 -21.34 171.16 -103.16
N TYR A 362 -21.59 170.31 -102.14
CA TYR A 362 -21.24 168.86 -101.99
C TYR A 362 -19.75 168.51 -101.73
N THR A 363 -19.34 167.46 -100.97
CA THR A 363 -19.83 166.73 -99.75
C THR A 363 -18.74 165.74 -99.24
N ALA A 364 -18.99 165.03 -98.12
CA ALA A 364 -18.53 163.65 -97.84
C ALA A 364 -17.04 163.44 -97.42
N THR A 365 -16.61 162.40 -96.66
CA THR A 365 -17.28 161.29 -95.90
C THR A 365 -16.30 160.63 -94.90
N VAL A 366 -16.82 160.05 -93.79
CA VAL A 366 -16.41 158.78 -93.08
C VAL A 366 -14.92 158.54 -92.71
N GLY A 367 -14.54 158.05 -91.52
CA GLY A 367 -15.34 157.62 -90.35
C GLY A 367 -14.56 156.78 -89.31
N MET A 368 -15.29 155.93 -88.58
CA MET A 368 -14.94 155.02 -87.44
C MET A 368 -13.65 154.19 -87.60
N GLY A 369 -13.01 153.60 -86.57
CA GLY A 369 -13.30 153.44 -85.12
C GLY A 369 -12.01 152.96 -84.39
N LEU A 370 -11.87 152.90 -83.05
CA LEU A 370 -12.74 152.41 -81.96
C LEU A 370 -12.74 150.86 -81.80
N ALA A 371 -11.74 150.32 -81.09
CA ALA A 371 -11.76 149.09 -80.27
C ALA A 371 -10.32 148.77 -79.78
N ALA A 372 -10.07 148.20 -78.59
CA ALA A 372 -10.80 148.22 -77.32
C ALA A 372 -9.75 147.96 -76.19
N GLY A 373 -9.91 148.57 -75.01
CA GLY A 373 -8.92 148.48 -73.94
C GLY A 373 -9.51 148.32 -72.55
N LEU A 374 -9.10 147.25 -71.84
CA LEU A 374 -9.39 146.93 -70.44
C LEU A 374 -10.88 146.68 -70.07
N ILE A 375 -11.10 146.34 -68.79
CA ILE A 375 -12.36 145.91 -68.14
C ILE A 375 -12.72 144.47 -68.55
N ALA A 376 -12.56 143.39 -67.76
CA ALA A 376 -12.66 143.12 -66.31
C ALA A 376 -14.09 142.90 -65.79
N PHE A 377 -14.39 141.65 -65.36
CA PHE A 377 -15.27 141.19 -64.27
C PHE A 377 -15.15 139.64 -64.24
N THR A 378 -15.17 138.85 -63.15
CA THR A 378 -15.70 138.93 -61.77
C THR A 378 -17.21 138.76 -61.59
N ALA A 379 -17.72 137.54 -61.81
CA ALA A 379 -18.80 136.91 -61.05
C ALA A 379 -18.64 135.37 -61.19
N LEU A 380 -18.62 134.51 -60.17
CA LEU A 380 -19.35 134.39 -58.89
C LEU A 380 -20.74 133.77 -59.05
N GLU A 381 -21.09 132.85 -58.14
CA GLU A 381 -22.36 132.08 -58.05
C GLU A 381 -22.54 130.98 -59.12
N ARG A 382 -23.12 129.79 -58.89
CA ARG A 382 -23.68 129.04 -57.73
C ARG A 382 -23.86 127.57 -58.20
N THR A 383 -23.81 126.47 -57.45
CA THR A 383 -23.27 126.05 -56.13
C THR A 383 -23.08 124.49 -56.23
N VAL A 384 -22.91 123.59 -55.25
CA VAL A 384 -23.19 123.50 -53.80
C VAL A 384 -22.21 122.51 -53.13
N LYS A 385 -22.31 122.36 -51.80
CA LYS A 385 -21.78 121.28 -50.94
C LYS A 385 -22.56 119.96 -51.17
N LEU A 386 -22.21 118.75 -50.72
CA LEU A 386 -21.18 118.12 -49.85
C LEU A 386 -21.09 116.62 -50.34
N GLU A 387 -20.30 115.62 -49.94
CA GLU A 387 -19.36 115.24 -48.84
C GLU A 387 -18.10 114.56 -49.46
N MET A 388 -16.86 114.71 -48.96
CA MET A 388 -16.20 114.27 -47.69
C MET A 388 -15.46 112.91 -47.82
N LEU A 389 -14.11 112.98 -47.97
CA LEU A 389 -13.08 111.91 -47.83
C LEU A 389 -13.04 110.81 -48.93
N VAL A 390 -11.88 110.27 -49.39
CA VAL A 390 -10.46 110.64 -49.19
C VAL A 390 -9.58 110.23 -50.41
N MET A 391 -8.31 110.67 -50.45
CA MET A 391 -7.28 110.49 -51.50
C MET A 391 -7.09 109.03 -52.00
N ILE A 392 -7.00 108.75 -53.32
CA ILE A 392 -5.87 108.96 -54.28
C ILE A 392 -4.65 108.05 -54.00
N GLY A 393 -4.28 107.19 -54.98
CA GLY A 393 -3.11 106.29 -54.90
C GLY A 393 -2.74 105.62 -56.24
N ILE A 394 -1.92 106.31 -57.04
CA ILE A 394 -1.29 105.88 -58.32
C ILE A 394 -0.49 104.57 -58.08
N ALA A 395 -0.74 103.39 -58.70
CA ALA A 395 -0.79 102.98 -60.12
C ALA A 395 0.60 102.86 -60.83
N VAL A 396 0.99 101.62 -61.19
CA VAL A 396 1.87 101.25 -62.35
C VAL A 396 1.78 99.73 -62.57
N ALA A 397 2.10 99.25 -63.78
CA ALA A 397 1.77 97.90 -64.25
C ALA A 397 2.97 96.92 -64.39
N SER A 398 2.62 95.72 -64.83
CA SER A 398 3.38 94.52 -65.23
C SER A 398 4.68 94.78 -66.05
N ALA A 399 5.59 93.79 -66.29
CA ALA A 399 5.39 92.33 -66.35
C ALA A 399 6.68 91.48 -66.29
N LEU A 400 6.46 90.15 -66.25
CA LEU A 400 7.24 89.08 -66.92
C LEU A 400 8.46 88.44 -66.21
N VAL A 401 8.80 87.23 -66.70
CA VAL A 401 9.99 86.37 -66.40
C VAL A 401 9.96 85.62 -65.05
N ALA A 402 10.45 84.38 -64.87
CA ALA A 402 10.39 83.13 -65.67
C ALA A 402 10.92 81.94 -64.80
N GLY A 403 10.43 80.72 -65.02
CA GLY A 403 10.87 79.48 -64.31
C GLY A 403 10.37 79.35 -62.87
N GLY A 404 10.30 78.17 -62.23
CA GLY A 404 10.52 76.80 -62.71
C GLY A 404 11.67 76.05 -62.00
N ILE A 405 11.46 74.75 -61.67
CA ILE A 405 12.46 73.69 -61.30
C ILE A 405 13.40 73.97 -60.09
N THR A 406 13.96 73.04 -59.28
CA THR A 406 13.78 71.60 -58.88
C THR A 406 14.59 71.35 -57.56
N TYR A 407 14.77 70.18 -56.89
CA TYR A 407 14.45 68.75 -57.11
C TYR A 407 14.50 67.96 -55.76
N ALA A 408 13.57 67.03 -55.54
CA ALA A 408 13.76 65.74 -54.82
C ALA A 408 14.36 65.82 -53.36
N VAL A 409 14.84 64.78 -52.64
CA VAL A 409 15.40 63.44 -52.93
C VAL A 409 15.07 62.41 -51.82
N LEU A 410 14.72 61.17 -52.21
CA LEU A 410 14.64 59.92 -51.41
C LEU A 410 16.06 59.39 -51.07
N PRO A 411 16.34 58.60 -50.00
CA PRO A 411 15.81 57.22 -49.88
C PRO A 411 15.86 56.53 -48.47
N SER A 412 15.69 55.19 -48.46
CA SER A 412 16.33 54.09 -47.66
C SER A 412 16.92 54.33 -46.25
N THR A 413 16.94 53.40 -45.29
CA THR A 413 17.06 51.90 -45.33
C THR A 413 16.09 51.22 -44.34
N GLN A 414 15.70 49.93 -44.39
CA GLN A 414 16.46 48.65 -44.43
C GLN A 414 17.38 48.45 -43.18
N VAL A 415 17.54 47.27 -42.55
CA VAL A 415 16.98 45.90 -42.78
C VAL A 415 17.10 45.01 -41.50
N ASP A 416 16.65 43.74 -41.60
CA ASP A 416 16.89 42.57 -40.70
C ASP A 416 16.04 42.37 -39.42
N GLY A 417 15.81 41.12 -38.96
CA GLY A 417 16.27 39.84 -39.52
C GLY A 417 15.70 38.59 -38.82
N ALA A 418 15.59 37.49 -39.57
CA ALA A 418 14.82 36.26 -39.27
C ALA A 418 15.21 35.43 -38.01
N LYS A 419 14.19 34.75 -37.43
CA LYS A 419 14.15 33.30 -37.08
C LYS A 419 12.86 32.96 -36.30
N ALA A 420 12.38 31.71 -36.16
CA ALA A 420 12.29 30.52 -37.00
C ALA A 420 11.82 29.35 -36.10
N GLN A 421 11.09 28.37 -36.66
CA GLN A 421 10.94 27.00 -36.10
C GLN A 421 10.07 26.86 -34.82
N GLU A 422 9.42 25.73 -34.48
CA GLU A 422 8.51 24.77 -35.17
C GLU A 422 7.78 23.97 -34.06
N VAL A 423 6.65 23.31 -34.38
CA VAL A 423 6.24 21.94 -33.95
C VAL A 423 6.80 21.41 -32.61
N ASN A 424 5.98 21.00 -31.62
CA ASN A 424 5.22 19.75 -31.72
C ASN A 424 4.08 19.59 -30.69
N GLU A 425 2.94 19.02 -31.12
CA GLU A 425 1.91 18.44 -30.26
C GLU A 425 1.89 16.91 -30.41
N ASN A 426 2.11 16.15 -29.34
CA ASN A 426 1.32 14.94 -28.98
C ASN A 426 1.91 14.23 -27.74
N GLY A 427 1.16 14.25 -26.62
CA GLY A 427 1.46 13.47 -25.42
C GLY A 427 0.39 12.41 -25.16
N LYS A 428 0.40 11.30 -25.91
CA LYS A 428 -0.60 10.23 -25.77
C LYS A 428 -0.30 9.34 -24.56
N LYS A 429 -1.30 9.17 -23.68
CA LYS A 429 -1.32 8.12 -22.65
C LYS A 429 -1.99 6.85 -23.19
N LYS A 430 -1.28 5.73 -23.21
CA LYS A 430 -1.65 4.43 -22.60
C LYS A 430 -0.65 3.36 -22.99
#